data_AF-A0AAT9LCG1-F1
#
_entry.id   AF-A0AAT9LCG1-F1
#
_cell.length_a   1.000
_cell.length_b   1.000
_cell.length_c   1.000
_cell.angle_alpha   90.00
_cell.angle_beta   90.00
_cell.angle_gamma   90.00
#
_symmetry.space_group_name_H-M   'P 1'
#
loop_
_entity.id
_entity.type
_entity.pdbx_description
1 polymer ?
#
loop_
_entity_poly.entity_id
_entity_poly.type
_entity_poly.pdbx_seq_one_letter_code
_entity_poly.pdbx_strand_id
1 'polypeptide(L)'
;MGQIIVEQGIVKYKKDGATYFVKRHFAPSIDFADGRRDSALDKPRRYGTKTIPESFFSYGPIEKMVSSLGSGRVNVVAIKFKSEMDLDAEEVSKLQELVGPDFYFSRSGWDYTPESLPHRDPEIALGFQVVFDILVRNWDDGERNMCVVQGVPVWFDFGASLDPRCQNIYRFILKLEEAKEAGRTSSIIRYFEAYSRRRSQILKRAIRVFEGIHLWEIRAIVEGSMAEMPGFFAEYLARNVSQMAEEVDIIRGAFLRQKGQSDVSLIAEMMPRETYLRQTK
;
A
#
# COMPACT_ATOMS: atom_id res chain seq x y z
N MET A 1 -18.06 12.87 -22.53
CA MET A 1 -16.86 12.29 -23.14
C MET A 1 -15.64 12.88 -22.46
N GLY A 2 -14.71 12.05 -22.03
CA GLY A 2 -13.45 12.48 -21.42
C GLY A 2 -12.37 12.75 -22.48
N GLN A 3 -11.24 13.26 -22.04
CA GLN A 3 -10.09 13.59 -22.89
C GLN A 3 -8.90 12.69 -22.56
N ILE A 4 -8.42 11.93 -23.54
CA ILE A 4 -7.20 11.12 -23.43
C ILE A 4 -6.01 11.96 -23.90
N ILE A 5 -4.98 12.06 -23.06
CA ILE A 5 -3.77 12.88 -23.28
C ILE A 5 -2.55 11.98 -23.07
N VAL A 6 -1.59 12.04 -23.98
CA VAL A 6 -0.32 11.30 -23.88
C VAL A 6 0.82 12.31 -23.79
N GLU A 7 1.52 12.33 -22.67
CA GLU A 7 2.62 13.26 -22.41
C GLU A 7 3.82 12.48 -21.85
N GLN A 8 4.95 12.53 -22.55
CA GLN A 8 6.20 11.89 -22.10
C GLN A 8 6.06 10.40 -21.75
N GLY A 9 5.21 9.67 -22.49
CA GLY A 9 4.94 8.25 -22.24
C GLY A 9 3.93 7.98 -21.12
N ILE A 10 3.38 9.01 -20.49
CA ILE A 10 2.33 8.91 -19.48
C ILE A 10 0.98 9.14 -20.14
N VAL A 11 0.05 8.20 -19.92
CA VAL A 11 -1.34 8.32 -20.38
C VAL A 11 -2.19 8.92 -19.28
N LYS A 12 -2.88 10.02 -19.60
CA LYS A 12 -3.80 10.73 -18.72
C LYS A 12 -5.20 10.68 -19.31
N TYR A 13 -6.20 10.56 -18.45
CA TYR A 13 -7.62 10.68 -18.78
C TYR A 13 -8.22 11.81 -17.96
N LYS A 14 -8.78 12.83 -18.62
CA LYS A 14 -9.47 13.95 -17.96
C LYS A 14 -10.96 13.82 -18.13
N LYS A 15 -11.70 13.86 -17.02
CA LYS A 15 -13.17 13.79 -17.00
C LYS A 15 -13.71 14.55 -15.80
N ASP A 16 -14.76 15.33 -16.01
CA ASP A 16 -15.49 16.07 -14.97
C ASP A 16 -14.59 16.93 -14.06
N GLY A 17 -13.60 17.59 -14.66
CA GLY A 17 -12.64 18.43 -13.94
C GLY A 17 -11.57 17.67 -13.14
N ALA A 18 -11.53 16.34 -13.22
CA ALA A 18 -10.51 15.50 -12.61
C ALA A 18 -9.60 14.85 -13.66
N THR A 19 -8.33 14.73 -13.30
CA THR A 19 -7.26 14.08 -14.07
C THR A 19 -6.94 12.74 -13.41
N TYR A 20 -6.82 11.72 -14.25
CA TYR A 20 -6.43 10.38 -13.84
C TYR A 20 -5.23 9.94 -14.65
N PHE A 21 -4.24 9.35 -13.98
CA PHE A 21 -3.17 8.59 -14.61
C PHE A 21 -3.69 7.19 -14.92
N VAL A 22 -3.58 6.77 -16.18
CA VAL A 22 -4.00 5.45 -16.61
C VAL A 22 -2.81 4.51 -16.52
N LYS A 23 -2.88 3.54 -15.62
CA LYS A 23 -1.80 2.59 -15.35
C LYS A 23 -2.22 1.20 -15.80
N ARG A 24 -1.29 0.47 -16.39
CA ARG A 24 -1.51 -0.91 -16.80
C ARG A 24 -1.75 -1.78 -15.58
N HIS A 25 -2.73 -2.67 -15.68
CA HIS A 25 -2.93 -3.75 -14.74
C HIS A 25 -2.03 -4.91 -15.17
N PHE A 26 -1.05 -5.27 -14.33
CA PHE A 26 -0.24 -6.46 -14.54
C PHE A 26 -0.90 -7.63 -13.84
N ALA A 27 -1.13 -8.74 -14.53
CA ALA A 27 -1.49 -9.96 -13.82
C ALA A 27 -0.32 -10.33 -12.88
N PRO A 28 -0.60 -10.73 -11.64
CA PRO A 28 0.45 -11.18 -10.74
C PRO A 28 1.19 -12.34 -11.42
N SER A 29 2.52 -12.31 -11.43
CA SER A 29 3.33 -13.42 -11.90
C SER A 29 3.27 -14.53 -10.85
N ILE A 30 2.20 -15.33 -10.85
CA ILE A 30 2.05 -16.45 -9.93
C ILE A 30 2.78 -17.67 -10.51
N ASP A 31 3.97 -17.98 -10.00
CA ASP A 31 4.51 -19.33 -10.16
C ASP A 31 3.83 -20.25 -9.16
N PHE A 32 2.78 -20.94 -9.60
CA PHE A 32 2.28 -22.08 -8.85
C PHE A 32 3.34 -23.19 -8.92
N ALA A 33 4.12 -23.37 -7.86
CA ALA A 33 4.88 -24.59 -7.64
C ALA A 33 3.89 -25.74 -7.35
N ASP A 34 3.22 -26.21 -8.40
CA ASP A 34 3.08 -27.62 -8.76
C ASP A 34 2.04 -27.81 -9.87
N GLY A 35 2.53 -28.32 -11.01
CA GLY A 35 1.77 -29.25 -11.84
C GLY A 35 0.90 -28.68 -12.95
N ARG A 36 1.54 -28.35 -14.08
CA ARG A 36 0.97 -28.29 -15.45
C ARG A 36 0.13 -27.05 -15.78
N ARG A 37 0.71 -26.24 -16.68
CA ARG A 37 -0.03 -25.62 -17.78
C ARG A 37 -0.75 -26.74 -18.53
N ASP A 38 -2.01 -26.97 -18.21
CA ASP A 38 -2.92 -27.56 -19.17
C ASP A 38 -4.23 -26.77 -19.12
N SER A 39 -4.65 -26.41 -20.33
CA SER A 39 -5.88 -25.76 -20.68
C SER A 39 -7.10 -26.54 -20.17
N ALA A 40 -8.20 -25.80 -20.04
CA ALA A 40 -9.58 -26.24 -19.88
C ALA A 40 -10.19 -26.20 -18.46
N LEU A 41 -11.27 -25.42 -18.40
CA LEU A 41 -12.50 -25.62 -17.63
C LEU A 41 -12.52 -25.22 -16.15
N ASP A 42 -13.16 -24.07 -15.91
CA ASP A 42 -14.23 -23.83 -14.92
C ASP A 42 -14.30 -24.82 -13.76
N LYS A 43 -13.51 -24.59 -12.70
CA LYS A 43 -13.89 -24.91 -11.31
C LYS A 43 -13.28 -23.92 -10.32
N PRO A 44 -14.00 -23.52 -9.26
CA PRO A 44 -13.46 -22.67 -8.21
C PRO A 44 -12.38 -23.46 -7.46
N ARG A 45 -11.12 -23.05 -7.63
CA ARG A 45 -9.97 -23.70 -6.99
C ARG A 45 -10.05 -23.46 -5.49
N ARG A 46 -10.25 -24.52 -4.70
CA ARG A 46 -10.06 -24.49 -3.25
C ARG A 46 -8.59 -24.19 -2.97
N TYR A 47 -8.31 -23.03 -2.41
CA TYR A 47 -6.98 -22.63 -1.94
C TYR A 47 -6.67 -23.39 -0.65
N GLY A 48 -6.35 -24.68 -0.76
CA GLY A 48 -5.72 -25.42 0.34
C GLY A 48 -4.30 -24.89 0.53
N THR A 49 -4.00 -24.34 1.71
CA THR A 49 -2.64 -23.99 2.20
C THR A 49 -1.61 -23.73 1.10
N LYS A 50 -1.82 -22.68 0.30
CA LYS A 50 -0.94 -22.32 -0.83
C LYS A 50 -0.02 -21.18 -0.42
N THR A 51 1.28 -21.46 -0.48
CA THR A 51 2.37 -20.48 -0.41
C THR A 51 2.14 -19.43 -1.50
N ILE A 52 2.11 -18.15 -1.13
CA ILE A 52 1.94 -17.06 -2.09
C ILE A 52 3.30 -16.80 -2.73
N PRO A 53 3.40 -16.79 -4.08
CA PRO A 53 4.68 -16.59 -4.73
C PRO A 53 5.29 -15.24 -4.40
N GLU A 54 6.61 -15.21 -4.27
CA GLU A 54 7.43 -14.02 -4.02
C GLU A 54 7.44 -13.02 -5.20
N SER A 55 6.56 -13.18 -6.19
CA SER A 55 6.45 -12.36 -7.38
C SER A 55 5.07 -11.71 -7.51
N PHE A 56 4.18 -11.92 -6.53
CA PHE A 56 2.87 -11.27 -6.43
C PHE A 56 3.03 -9.81 -5.98
N PHE A 57 3.46 -8.90 -6.88
CA PHE A 57 3.65 -7.49 -6.54
C PHE A 57 3.01 -6.52 -7.53
N SER A 58 2.46 -5.45 -6.95
CA SER A 58 1.98 -4.22 -7.60
C SER A 58 1.08 -4.43 -8.81
N TYR A 59 -0.20 -4.60 -8.54
CA TYR A 59 -1.24 -4.60 -9.57
C TYR A 59 -2.53 -3.93 -9.09
N GLY A 60 -3.40 -3.56 -10.02
CA GLY A 60 -4.55 -2.68 -9.77
C GLY A 60 -5.41 -3.02 -8.54
N PRO A 61 -5.66 -4.29 -8.20
CA PRO A 61 -6.36 -4.70 -6.99
C PRO A 61 -5.68 -4.30 -5.68
N ILE A 62 -4.34 -4.37 -5.58
CA ILE A 62 -3.62 -3.89 -4.40
C ILE A 62 -3.82 -2.38 -4.25
N GLU A 63 -3.58 -1.65 -5.33
CA GLU A 63 -3.79 -0.20 -5.40
C GLU A 63 -5.22 0.18 -4.99
N LYS A 64 -6.23 -0.55 -5.52
CA LYS A 64 -7.64 -0.35 -5.19
C LYS A 64 -7.95 -0.67 -3.73
N MET A 65 -7.45 -1.77 -3.19
CA MET A 65 -7.65 -2.13 -1.77
C MET A 65 -7.08 -1.07 -0.85
N VAL A 66 -5.82 -0.68 -1.06
CA VAL A 66 -5.13 0.30 -0.22
C VAL A 66 -5.83 1.66 -0.32
N SER A 67 -6.10 2.14 -1.53
CA SER A 67 -6.84 3.39 -1.74
C SER A 67 -8.22 3.39 -1.06
N SER A 68 -8.97 2.28 -1.18
CA SER A 68 -10.30 2.17 -0.58
C SER A 68 -10.25 2.09 0.95
N LEU A 69 -9.27 1.37 1.51
CA LEU A 69 -9.07 1.26 2.96
C LEU A 69 -8.64 2.59 3.59
N GLY A 70 -7.80 3.35 2.87
CA GLY A 70 -7.35 4.67 3.30
C GLY A 70 -8.37 5.79 3.07
N SER A 71 -9.37 5.58 2.21
CA SER A 71 -10.40 6.57 1.90
C SER A 71 -11.08 7.10 3.16
N GLY A 72 -11.11 8.42 3.31
CA GLY A 72 -11.68 9.09 4.48
C GLY A 72 -10.84 9.01 5.76
N ARG A 73 -9.74 8.24 5.77
CA ARG A 73 -8.86 8.04 6.93
C ARG A 73 -7.49 8.65 6.76
N VAL A 74 -6.97 8.67 5.53
CA VAL A 74 -5.66 9.22 5.15
C VAL A 74 -5.76 9.97 3.83
N ASN A 75 -4.76 10.79 3.54
CA ASN A 75 -4.69 11.58 2.32
C ASN A 75 -4.14 10.72 1.18
N VAL A 76 -4.96 9.81 0.65
CA VAL A 76 -4.60 8.91 -0.46
C VAL A 76 -5.40 9.25 -1.70
N VAL A 77 -4.80 9.04 -2.87
CA VAL A 77 -5.53 9.19 -4.13
C VAL A 77 -6.54 8.07 -4.33
N ALA A 78 -7.70 8.43 -4.90
CA ALA A 78 -8.69 7.47 -5.36
C ALA A 78 -8.17 6.63 -6.55
N ILE A 79 -8.31 5.31 -6.41
CA ILE A 79 -8.09 4.34 -7.48
C ILE A 79 -9.44 3.84 -8.00
N LYS A 80 -9.59 3.80 -9.32
CA LYS A 80 -10.80 3.34 -10.01
C LYS A 80 -10.47 2.34 -11.10
N PHE A 81 -11.32 1.33 -11.27
CA PHE A 81 -11.27 0.45 -12.42
C PHE A 81 -12.02 1.05 -13.61
N LYS A 82 -11.79 0.45 -14.77
CA LYS A 82 -12.47 0.77 -16.03
C LYS A 82 -14.00 0.81 -15.89
N SER A 83 -14.58 -0.13 -15.13
CA SER A 83 -16.01 -0.22 -14.87
C SER A 83 -16.59 0.95 -14.04
N GLU A 84 -15.75 1.76 -13.39
CA GLU A 84 -16.15 2.88 -12.53
C GLU A 84 -15.98 4.26 -13.19
N MET A 85 -15.57 4.30 -14.46
CA MET A 85 -15.20 5.52 -15.17
C MET A 85 -16.20 5.94 -16.25
N ASP A 86 -17.29 5.20 -16.45
CA ASP A 86 -18.32 5.43 -17.50
C ASP A 86 -17.68 5.76 -18.85
N LEU A 87 -16.78 4.89 -19.31
CA LEU A 87 -16.06 5.06 -20.58
C LEU A 87 -16.93 4.59 -21.74
N ASP A 88 -16.90 5.32 -22.86
CA ASP A 88 -17.47 4.84 -24.11
C ASP A 88 -16.55 3.83 -24.82
N ALA A 89 -17.07 3.17 -25.86
CA ALA A 89 -16.36 2.12 -26.57
C ALA A 89 -15.08 2.62 -27.28
N GLU A 90 -15.09 3.87 -27.76
CA GLU A 90 -13.95 4.48 -28.44
C GLU A 90 -12.82 4.79 -27.44
N GLU A 91 -13.17 5.40 -26.30
CA GLU A 91 -12.27 5.65 -25.18
C GLU A 91 -11.64 4.34 -24.68
N VAL A 92 -12.45 3.30 -24.51
CA VAL A 92 -11.98 1.97 -24.12
C VAL A 92 -10.96 1.43 -25.11
N SER A 93 -11.30 1.42 -26.40
CA SER A 93 -10.41 0.87 -27.45
C SER A 93 -9.08 1.62 -27.48
N LYS A 94 -9.12 2.95 -27.40
CA LYS A 94 -7.92 3.79 -27.43
C LYS A 94 -7.05 3.61 -26.19
N LEU A 95 -7.63 3.51 -25.00
CA LEU A 95 -6.87 3.24 -23.78
C LEU A 95 -6.26 1.84 -23.78
N GLN A 96 -6.96 0.85 -24.35
CA GLN A 96 -6.42 -0.51 -24.49
C GLN A 96 -5.21 -0.56 -25.43
N GLU A 97 -5.23 0.19 -26.52
CA GLU A 97 -4.10 0.34 -27.44
C GLU A 97 -2.90 1.00 -26.76
N LEU A 98 -3.15 2.07 -25.98
CA LEU A 98 -2.08 2.86 -25.37
C LEU A 98 -1.44 2.22 -24.12
N VAL A 99 -2.23 1.52 -23.31
CA VAL A 99 -1.81 1.05 -21.97
C VAL A 99 -1.77 -0.47 -21.87
N GLY A 100 -2.64 -1.17 -22.60
CA GLY A 100 -2.83 -2.61 -22.53
C GLY A 100 -4.28 -3.01 -22.24
N PRO A 101 -4.61 -4.32 -22.34
CA PRO A 101 -5.99 -4.81 -22.31
C PRO A 101 -6.70 -4.50 -20.99
N ASP A 102 -5.96 -4.54 -19.88
CA ASP A 102 -6.42 -4.27 -18.53
C ASP A 102 -5.65 -3.08 -17.95
N PHE A 103 -6.39 -2.14 -17.36
CA PHE A 103 -5.85 -0.92 -16.78
C PHE A 103 -6.74 -0.39 -15.66
N TYR A 104 -6.17 0.49 -14.86
CA TYR A 104 -6.87 1.21 -13.81
C TYR A 104 -6.48 2.70 -13.83
N PHE A 105 -7.25 3.49 -13.11
CA PHE A 105 -7.13 4.94 -13.04
C PHE A 105 -6.70 5.34 -11.64
N SER A 106 -5.58 6.04 -11.55
CA SER A 106 -5.14 6.71 -10.33
C SER A 106 -5.45 8.18 -10.45
N ARG A 107 -6.28 8.74 -9.57
CA ARG A 107 -6.52 10.19 -9.58
C ARG A 107 -5.22 10.94 -9.34
N SER A 108 -5.03 12.04 -10.06
CA SER A 108 -3.92 12.97 -9.87
C SER A 108 -3.98 13.53 -8.44
N GLY A 109 -2.91 13.35 -7.67
CA GLY A 109 -2.80 13.91 -6.33
C GLY A 109 -2.81 15.45 -6.34
N TRP A 110 -2.43 16.08 -7.45
CA TRP A 110 -2.44 17.54 -7.62
C TRP A 110 -3.84 18.13 -7.79
N ASP A 111 -4.84 17.30 -8.08
CA ASP A 111 -6.23 17.73 -8.28
C ASP A 111 -7.01 17.79 -6.97
N TYR A 112 -6.38 17.44 -5.86
CA TYR A 112 -6.96 17.58 -4.52
C TYR A 112 -6.75 19.01 -4.01
N THR A 113 -7.58 19.39 -3.05
CA THR A 113 -7.44 20.64 -2.29
C THR A 113 -7.45 20.31 -0.80
N PRO A 114 -6.89 21.15 0.09
CA PRO A 114 -6.93 20.90 1.52
C PRO A 114 -8.35 20.64 2.05
N GLU A 115 -9.38 21.26 1.45
CA GLU A 115 -10.77 21.11 1.87
C GLU A 115 -11.33 19.72 1.60
N SER A 116 -10.84 19.06 0.54
CA SER A 116 -11.25 17.72 0.10
C SER A 116 -10.43 16.59 0.73
N LEU A 117 -9.38 16.92 1.48
CA LEU A 117 -8.53 15.94 2.16
C LEU A 117 -9.04 15.62 3.57
N PRO A 118 -8.96 14.34 4.03
CA PRO A 118 -9.31 13.98 5.40
C PRO A 118 -8.52 14.74 6.47
N HIS A 119 -7.23 14.99 6.24
CA HIS A 119 -6.36 15.70 7.17
C HIS A 119 -5.72 16.92 6.53
N ARG A 120 -5.97 18.10 7.11
CA ARG A 120 -5.46 19.40 6.65
C ARG A 120 -4.16 19.83 7.33
N ASP A 121 -3.89 19.31 8.52
CA ASP A 121 -2.63 19.55 9.22
C ASP A 121 -1.58 18.54 8.70
N PRO A 122 -0.44 19.00 8.15
CA PRO A 122 0.57 18.10 7.55
C PRO A 122 1.15 17.07 8.53
N GLU A 123 1.29 17.43 9.81
CA GLU A 123 1.83 16.52 10.82
C GLU A 123 0.81 15.47 11.24
N ILE A 124 -0.47 15.84 11.32
CA ILE A 124 -1.57 14.89 11.53
C ILE A 124 -1.66 13.95 10.33
N ALA A 125 -1.67 14.48 9.10
CA ALA A 125 -1.72 13.68 7.87
C ALA A 125 -0.60 12.64 7.84
N LEU A 126 0.65 13.07 8.12
CA LEU A 126 1.80 12.18 8.20
C LEU A 126 1.64 11.10 9.27
N GLY A 127 1.18 11.46 10.48
CA GLY A 127 1.01 10.46 11.55
C GLY A 127 -0.09 9.44 11.28
N PHE A 128 -1.18 9.84 10.63
CA PHE A 128 -2.20 8.89 10.16
C PHE A 128 -1.68 8.00 9.04
N GLN A 129 -0.94 8.58 8.10
CA GLN A 129 -0.31 7.82 7.03
C GLN A 129 0.67 6.78 7.58
N VAL A 130 1.49 7.11 8.57
CA VAL A 130 2.43 6.16 9.19
C VAL A 130 1.72 4.93 9.76
N VAL A 131 0.61 5.11 10.48
CA VAL A 131 -0.16 3.97 10.99
C VAL A 131 -0.78 3.17 9.84
N PHE A 132 -1.23 3.85 8.80
CA PHE A 132 -1.77 3.21 7.61
C PHE A 132 -0.72 2.40 6.83
N ASP A 133 0.47 2.94 6.62
CA ASP A 133 1.57 2.23 5.95
C ASP A 133 2.04 1.02 6.76
N ILE A 134 2.00 1.10 8.10
CA ILE A 134 2.23 -0.07 8.95
C ILE A 134 1.14 -1.11 8.73
N LEU A 135 -0.14 -0.70 8.70
CA LEU A 135 -1.28 -1.59 8.45
C LEU A 135 -1.16 -2.34 7.14
N VAL A 136 -0.84 -1.63 6.07
CA VAL A 136 -0.77 -2.21 4.73
C VAL A 136 0.64 -2.65 4.36
N ARG A 137 1.61 -2.59 5.29
CA ARG A 137 3.02 -2.95 5.04
C ARG A 137 3.64 -2.22 3.85
N ASN A 138 3.27 -0.95 3.67
CA ASN A 138 3.88 -0.12 2.64
C ASN A 138 5.23 0.41 3.14
N TRP A 139 6.31 -0.10 2.54
CA TRP A 139 7.68 0.27 2.92
C TRP A 139 8.29 1.31 1.98
N ASP A 140 7.60 1.68 0.89
CA ASP A 140 8.07 2.62 -0.13
C ASP A 140 7.06 3.75 -0.34
N ASP A 141 6.79 4.52 0.71
CA ASP A 141 5.81 5.62 0.73
C ASP A 141 6.49 7.02 0.66
N GLY A 142 7.77 7.06 0.27
CA GLY A 142 8.59 8.26 0.29
C GLY A 142 8.17 9.35 -0.70
N GLU A 143 9.00 10.40 -0.83
CA GLU A 143 8.69 11.61 -1.61
C GLU A 143 8.39 11.37 -3.10
N ARG A 144 8.79 10.21 -3.65
CA ARG A 144 8.47 9.82 -5.04
C ARG A 144 7.02 9.37 -5.22
N ASN A 145 6.38 8.93 -4.14
CA ASN A 145 5.03 8.36 -4.10
C ASN A 145 4.06 9.27 -3.32
N MET A 146 4.37 10.57 -3.32
CA MET A 146 3.60 11.59 -2.62
C MET A 146 3.72 12.93 -3.35
N CYS A 147 2.64 13.71 -3.37
CA CYS A 147 2.68 15.12 -3.74
C CYS A 147 2.29 15.98 -2.54
N VAL A 148 2.61 17.27 -2.63
CA VAL A 148 2.32 18.23 -1.58
C VAL A 148 1.37 19.29 -2.12
N VAL A 149 0.13 19.26 -1.64
CA VAL A 149 -0.92 20.22 -1.99
C VAL A 149 -0.99 21.27 -0.88
N GLN A 150 -0.49 22.48 -1.16
CA GLN A 150 -0.48 23.59 -0.19
C GLN A 150 0.12 23.21 1.18
N GLY A 151 1.22 22.44 1.17
CA GLY A 151 1.90 21.96 2.36
C GLY A 151 1.34 20.66 2.95
N VAL A 152 0.20 20.16 2.46
CA VAL A 152 -0.43 18.92 2.92
C VAL A 152 -0.02 17.75 2.01
N PRO A 153 0.53 16.66 2.56
CA PRO A 153 0.92 15.51 1.77
C PRO A 153 -0.29 14.70 1.29
N VAL A 154 -0.19 14.17 0.07
CA VAL A 154 -1.14 13.24 -0.55
C VAL A 154 -0.36 12.10 -1.20
N TRP A 155 -0.61 10.87 -0.78
CA TRP A 155 0.10 9.68 -1.26
C TRP A 155 -0.57 9.07 -2.49
N PHE A 156 0.26 8.65 -3.43
CA PHE A 156 -0.11 8.00 -4.66
C PHE A 156 0.93 6.91 -4.97
N ASP A 157 0.50 5.80 -5.59
CA ASP A 157 1.33 4.60 -5.81
C ASP A 157 1.56 3.78 -4.54
N PHE A 158 0.85 2.67 -4.46
CA PHE A 158 0.83 1.76 -3.32
C PHE A 158 1.45 0.40 -3.68
N GLY A 159 2.27 0.34 -4.73
CA GLY A 159 2.80 -0.90 -5.28
C GLY A 159 3.61 -1.77 -4.32
N ALA A 160 4.17 -1.19 -3.26
CA ALA A 160 4.92 -1.88 -2.20
C ALA A 160 4.02 -2.40 -1.05
N SER A 161 2.71 -2.14 -1.10
CA SER A 161 1.76 -2.51 -0.05
C SER A 161 1.29 -3.96 -0.18
N LEU A 162 0.81 -4.48 0.95
CA LEU A 162 0.26 -5.82 1.13
C LEU A 162 1.21 -6.93 0.67
N ASP A 163 2.52 -6.67 0.74
CA ASP A 163 3.55 -7.64 0.43
C ASP A 163 3.45 -8.83 1.41
N PRO A 164 3.17 -10.05 0.93
CA PRO A 164 3.07 -11.23 1.78
C PRO A 164 4.36 -11.51 2.56
N ARG A 165 5.53 -11.16 2.01
CA ARG A 165 6.83 -11.33 2.68
C ARG A 165 6.99 -10.40 3.87
N CYS A 166 6.33 -9.24 3.82
CA CYS A 166 6.32 -8.22 4.86
C CYS A 166 5.17 -8.39 5.85
N GLN A 167 4.34 -9.44 5.75
CA GLN A 167 3.26 -9.67 6.71
C GLN A 167 3.78 -9.72 8.16
N ASN A 168 4.92 -10.39 8.35
CA ASN A 168 5.63 -10.38 9.62
C ASN A 168 6.25 -9.00 9.87
N ILE A 169 5.93 -8.39 11.01
CA ILE A 169 6.39 -7.04 11.39
C ILE A 169 7.91 -6.88 11.40
N TYR A 170 8.66 -7.91 11.80
CA TYR A 170 10.13 -7.85 11.81
C TYR A 170 10.71 -7.90 10.39
N ARG A 171 10.11 -8.68 9.48
CA ARG A 171 10.49 -8.65 8.06
C ARG A 171 10.20 -7.30 7.43
N PHE A 172 9.07 -6.68 7.81
CA PHE A 172 8.75 -5.33 7.38
C PHE A 172 9.77 -4.29 7.87
N ILE A 173 10.21 -4.38 9.13
CA ILE A 173 11.28 -3.52 9.68
C ILE A 173 12.57 -3.67 8.90
N LEU A 174 13.02 -4.91 8.65
CA LEU A 174 14.21 -5.14 7.81
C LEU A 174 14.04 -4.52 6.42
N LYS A 175 12.82 -4.60 5.84
CA LYS A 175 12.57 -4.02 4.53
C LYS A 175 12.65 -2.49 4.52
N LEU A 176 12.17 -1.84 5.58
CA LEU A 176 12.29 -0.40 5.78
C LEU A 176 13.77 0.02 5.89
N GLU A 177 14.59 -0.76 6.60
CA GLU A 177 16.02 -0.51 6.72
C GLU A 177 16.76 -0.68 5.39
N GLU A 178 16.51 -1.78 4.66
CA GLU A 178 17.06 -1.99 3.30
C GLU A 178 16.68 -0.84 2.35
N ALA A 179 15.44 -0.37 2.41
CA ALA A 179 14.99 0.75 1.59
C ALA A 179 15.74 2.04 1.94
N LYS A 180 15.92 2.32 3.24
CA LYS A 180 16.69 3.48 3.73
C LYS A 180 18.14 3.43 3.27
N GLU A 181 18.80 2.28 3.39
CA GLU A 181 20.19 2.07 2.93
C GLU A 181 20.32 2.28 1.42
N ALA A 182 19.29 1.91 0.65
CA ALA A 182 19.20 2.19 -0.78
C ALA A 182 18.79 3.64 -1.13
N GLY A 183 18.72 4.54 -0.15
CA GLY A 183 18.36 5.95 -0.33
C GLY A 183 16.87 6.21 -0.56
N ARG A 184 16.00 5.21 -0.33
CA ARG A 184 14.54 5.35 -0.37
C ARG A 184 14.02 5.56 1.03
N THR A 185 13.63 6.79 1.34
CA THR A 185 13.23 7.16 2.69
C THR A 185 11.71 7.05 2.86
N SER A 186 11.25 6.09 3.66
CA SER A 186 9.85 5.92 4.06
C SER A 186 9.40 7.00 5.06
N SER A 187 8.13 7.40 5.04
CA SER A 187 7.59 8.32 6.04
C SER A 187 7.61 7.74 7.44
N ILE A 188 7.52 6.41 7.59
CA ILE A 188 7.61 5.71 8.88
C ILE A 188 8.92 6.09 9.58
N ILE A 189 10.03 5.94 8.86
CA ILE A 189 11.36 6.22 9.39
C ILE A 189 11.48 7.70 9.77
N ARG A 190 11.14 8.62 8.86
CA ARG A 190 11.18 10.07 9.11
C ARG A 190 10.31 10.49 10.29
N TYR A 191 9.18 9.80 10.48
CA TYR A 191 8.27 10.10 11.55
C TYR A 191 8.87 9.77 12.92
N PHE A 192 9.51 8.60 13.05
CA PHE A 192 10.17 8.19 14.29
C PHE A 192 11.52 8.89 14.49
N GLU A 193 12.23 9.27 13.42
CA GLU A 193 13.44 10.11 13.51
C GLU A 193 13.17 11.53 14.02
N ALA A 194 11.94 12.05 13.93
CA ALA A 194 11.57 13.33 14.55
C ALA A 194 10.46 13.15 15.59
N TYR A 195 10.45 12.01 16.30
CA TYR A 195 9.45 11.67 17.29
C TYR A 195 9.36 12.70 18.44
N SER A 196 8.14 12.98 18.86
CA SER A 196 7.82 13.96 19.90
C SER A 196 6.57 13.54 20.68
N ARG A 197 6.27 14.22 21.79
CA ARG A 197 5.03 14.00 22.54
C ARG A 197 3.78 14.26 21.68
N ARG A 198 3.81 15.28 20.82
CA ARG A 198 2.71 15.59 19.88
C ARG A 198 2.52 14.45 18.89
N ARG A 199 3.61 13.94 18.29
CA ARG A 199 3.56 12.78 17.39
C ARG A 199 3.04 11.52 18.07
N SER A 200 3.43 11.28 19.32
CA SER A 200 2.87 10.18 20.12
C SER A 200 1.34 10.28 20.27
N GLN A 201 0.82 11.48 20.53
CA GLN A 201 -0.63 11.71 20.61
C GLN A 201 -1.32 11.51 19.26
N ILE A 202 -0.70 11.95 18.16
CA ILE A 202 -1.22 11.74 16.80
C ILE A 202 -1.31 10.24 16.51
N LEU A 203 -0.25 9.45 16.75
CA LEU A 203 -0.27 7.99 16.55
C LEU A 203 -1.38 7.33 17.36
N LYS A 204 -1.54 7.69 18.65
CA LYS A 204 -2.61 7.13 19.49
C LYS A 204 -4.01 7.38 18.92
N ARG A 205 -4.24 8.54 18.29
CA ARG A 205 -5.50 8.85 17.61
C ARG A 205 -5.65 8.04 16.32
N ALA A 206 -4.60 7.97 15.51
CA ALA A 206 -4.60 7.21 14.27
C ALA A 206 -4.86 5.71 14.53
N ILE A 207 -4.16 5.10 15.49
CA ILE A 207 -4.36 3.70 15.91
C ILE A 207 -5.84 3.42 16.19
N ARG A 208 -6.50 4.25 17.01
CA ARG A 208 -7.93 4.07 17.33
C ARG A 208 -8.85 4.12 16.11
N VAL A 209 -8.52 4.93 15.10
CA VAL A 209 -9.28 5.01 13.85
C VAL A 209 -9.13 3.73 13.04
N PHE A 210 -7.92 3.16 12.96
CA PHE A 210 -7.67 1.93 12.22
C PHE A 210 -8.13 0.66 12.96
N GLU A 211 -8.05 0.63 14.29
CA GLU A 211 -8.64 -0.43 15.12
C GLU A 211 -10.18 -0.47 14.99
N GLY A 212 -10.80 0.65 14.63
CA GLY A 212 -12.23 0.74 14.34
C GLY A 212 -12.65 0.13 13.00
N ILE A 213 -11.71 -0.37 12.18
CA ILE A 213 -12.04 -1.03 10.91
C ILE A 213 -12.66 -2.39 11.20
N HIS A 214 -13.89 -2.58 10.73
CA HIS A 214 -14.63 -3.82 10.95
C HIS A 214 -14.38 -4.85 9.84
N LEU A 215 -14.58 -6.13 10.17
CA LEU A 215 -14.40 -7.23 9.21
C LEU A 215 -15.32 -7.12 7.98
N TRP A 216 -16.54 -6.60 8.14
CA TRP A 216 -17.46 -6.39 7.01
C TRP A 216 -16.92 -5.34 6.03
N GLU A 217 -16.21 -4.33 6.53
CA GLU A 217 -15.61 -3.29 5.70
C GLU A 217 -14.43 -3.86 4.92
N ILE A 218 -13.57 -4.64 5.59
CA ILE A 218 -12.46 -5.36 4.93
C ILE A 218 -12.99 -6.25 3.81
N ARG A 219 -14.05 -7.03 4.07
CA ARG A 219 -14.66 -7.90 3.05
C ARG A 219 -15.16 -7.10 1.85
N ALA A 220 -15.90 -6.02 2.09
CA ALA A 220 -16.41 -5.16 1.01
C ALA A 220 -15.27 -4.55 0.16
N ILE A 221 -14.20 -4.10 0.80
CA ILE A 221 -13.02 -3.54 0.12
C ILE A 221 -12.32 -4.60 -0.75
N VAL A 222 -12.12 -5.79 -0.19
CA VAL A 222 -11.43 -6.87 -0.89
C VAL A 222 -12.27 -7.42 -2.05
N GLU A 223 -13.58 -7.55 -1.87
CA GLU A 223 -14.51 -7.93 -2.95
C GLU A 223 -14.52 -6.87 -4.07
N GLY A 224 -14.62 -5.59 -3.70
CA GLY A 224 -14.61 -4.48 -4.65
C GLY A 224 -13.28 -4.27 -5.38
N SER A 225 -12.18 -4.83 -4.88
CA SER A 225 -10.87 -4.76 -5.53
C SER A 225 -10.65 -5.80 -6.62
N MET A 226 -11.52 -6.81 -6.71
CA MET A 226 -11.39 -7.91 -7.67
C MET A 226 -10.04 -8.66 -7.55
N ALA A 227 -9.47 -8.71 -6.34
CA ALA A 227 -8.24 -9.46 -6.09
C ALA A 227 -8.45 -10.97 -6.35
N GLU A 228 -7.42 -11.65 -6.86
CA GLU A 228 -7.51 -13.08 -7.20
C GLU A 228 -7.59 -13.99 -5.96
N MET A 229 -7.05 -13.52 -4.83
CA MET A 229 -7.02 -14.25 -3.56
C MET A 229 -7.72 -13.44 -2.46
N PRO A 230 -9.04 -13.21 -2.54
CA PRO A 230 -9.74 -12.30 -1.64
C PRO A 230 -9.73 -12.81 -0.19
N GLY A 231 -9.86 -14.12 0.04
CA GLY A 231 -9.79 -14.70 1.39
C GLY A 231 -8.46 -14.41 2.09
N PHE A 232 -7.34 -14.52 1.35
CA PHE A 232 -6.02 -14.20 1.88
C PHE A 232 -5.90 -12.74 2.28
N PHE A 233 -6.29 -11.79 1.41
CA PHE A 233 -6.19 -10.37 1.71
C PHE A 233 -7.11 -9.94 2.84
N ALA A 234 -8.30 -10.54 2.93
CA ALA A 234 -9.20 -10.30 4.05
C ALA A 234 -8.58 -10.76 5.39
N GLU A 235 -7.98 -11.95 5.43
CA GLU A 235 -7.27 -12.46 6.62
C GLU A 235 -6.03 -11.62 6.95
N TYR A 236 -5.25 -11.24 5.94
CA TYR A 236 -4.07 -10.39 6.09
C TYR A 236 -4.43 -9.07 6.77
N LEU A 237 -5.42 -8.36 6.23
CA LEU A 237 -5.85 -7.07 6.75
C LEU A 237 -6.49 -7.21 8.14
N ALA A 238 -7.35 -8.22 8.34
CA ALA A 238 -8.00 -8.44 9.62
C ALA A 238 -6.99 -8.70 10.74
N ARG A 239 -5.94 -9.50 10.44
CA ARG A 239 -4.85 -9.74 11.36
C ARG A 239 -4.10 -8.45 11.67
N ASN A 240 -3.67 -7.70 10.67
CA ASN A 240 -2.90 -6.47 10.90
C ASN A 240 -3.72 -5.42 11.68
N VAL A 241 -5.02 -5.28 11.39
CA VAL A 241 -5.92 -4.41 12.20
C VAL A 241 -5.94 -4.85 13.66
N SER A 242 -6.07 -6.15 13.93
CA SER A 242 -6.11 -6.67 15.31
C SER A 242 -4.82 -6.51 16.10
N GLN A 243 -3.68 -6.35 15.42
CA GLN A 243 -2.34 -6.22 16.00
C GLN A 243 -1.79 -4.80 15.92
N MET A 244 -2.58 -3.84 15.44
CA MET A 244 -2.13 -2.49 15.07
C MET A 244 -1.34 -1.78 16.17
N ALA A 245 -1.89 -1.70 17.38
CA ALA A 245 -1.25 -1.01 18.49
C ALA A 245 0.11 -1.64 18.87
N GLU A 246 0.17 -2.98 18.90
CA GLU A 246 1.39 -3.72 19.21
C GLU A 246 2.45 -3.48 18.13
N GLU A 247 2.08 -3.55 16.85
CA GLU A 247 3.00 -3.39 15.73
C GLU A 247 3.55 -1.98 15.60
N VAL A 248 2.74 -0.96 15.84
CA VAL A 248 3.21 0.44 15.91
C VAL A 248 4.21 0.60 17.06
N ASP A 249 3.98 -0.06 18.21
CA ASP A 249 4.89 -0.01 19.35
C ASP A 249 6.22 -0.75 19.08
N ILE A 250 6.18 -1.89 18.36
CA ILE A 250 7.38 -2.61 17.91
C ILE A 250 8.22 -1.72 16.98
N ILE A 251 7.60 -1.11 15.97
CA ILE A 251 8.28 -0.21 15.03
C ILE A 251 8.86 1.01 15.74
N ARG A 252 8.08 1.62 16.64
CA ARG A 252 8.57 2.71 17.50
C ARG A 252 9.82 2.27 18.27
N GLY A 253 9.79 1.07 18.85
CA GLY A 253 10.92 0.49 19.56
C GLY A 253 12.17 0.33 18.70
N ALA A 254 12.03 -0.12 17.45
CA ALA A 254 13.14 -0.30 16.52
C ALA A 254 13.83 1.04 16.19
N PHE A 255 13.07 2.06 15.76
CA PHE A 255 13.64 3.31 15.26
C PHE A 255 14.00 4.33 16.35
N LEU A 256 13.38 4.29 17.53
CA LEU A 256 13.80 5.14 18.65
C LEU A 256 15.07 4.64 19.34
N ARG A 257 15.33 3.32 19.36
CA ARG A 257 16.57 2.77 19.95
C ARG A 257 17.80 3.12 19.14
N GLN A 258 17.70 3.16 17.80
CA GLN A 258 18.79 3.61 16.93
C GLN A 258 19.27 5.04 17.26
N LYS A 259 18.36 5.94 17.68
CA LYS A 259 18.71 7.29 18.13
C LYS A 259 19.49 7.35 19.45
N GLY A 260 19.35 6.35 20.31
CA GLY A 260 20.10 6.24 21.56
C GLY A 260 21.44 5.53 21.43
N GLN A 261 21.69 4.88 20.28
CA GLN A 261 22.89 4.07 20.03
C GLN A 261 23.93 4.76 19.15
N SER A 262 23.72 6.01 18.78
CA SER A 262 24.79 6.88 18.26
C SER A 262 25.86 7.21 19.30
N ASP A 263 25.70 6.79 20.58
CA ASP A 263 26.70 6.94 21.64
C ASP A 263 27.09 5.64 22.37
N VAL A 264 26.52 4.48 22.04
CA VAL A 264 26.98 3.19 22.59
C VAL A 264 26.78 2.09 21.56
N SER A 265 27.91 1.58 21.06
CA SER A 265 28.00 0.30 20.35
C SER A 265 27.27 -0.79 21.14
N LEU A 266 26.16 -1.36 20.64
CA LEU A 266 25.60 -2.66 21.03
C LEU A 266 24.24 -2.92 20.35
N ILE A 267 24.24 -3.38 19.09
CA ILE A 267 23.27 -4.38 18.57
C ILE A 267 23.98 -5.23 17.51
N ALA A 268 24.95 -6.02 17.94
CA ALA A 268 25.42 -7.19 17.20
C ALA A 268 24.93 -8.50 17.85
N GLU A 269 23.80 -8.43 18.58
CA GLU A 269 23.11 -9.60 19.14
C GLU A 269 21.61 -9.54 18.83
N MET A 270 21.26 -9.37 17.56
CA MET A 270 19.98 -9.89 17.07
C MET A 270 20.25 -11.25 16.45
N MET A 271 19.79 -12.29 17.14
CA MET A 271 19.77 -13.72 16.76
C MET A 271 20.86 -14.21 15.79
N PRO A 272 21.72 -15.16 16.20
CA PRO A 272 22.68 -15.79 15.30
C PRO A 272 21.97 -16.25 14.02
N ARG A 273 22.53 -15.88 12.87
CA ARG A 273 22.05 -16.21 11.51
C ARG A 273 21.71 -17.71 11.34
N GLU A 274 22.29 -18.56 12.18
CA GLU A 274 22.07 -20.00 12.27
C GLU A 274 20.71 -20.40 12.87
N THR A 275 20.13 -19.58 13.77
CA THR A 275 18.78 -19.81 14.32
C THR A 275 17.70 -19.47 13.28
N TYR A 276 17.97 -18.50 12.40
CA TYR A 276 17.08 -18.09 11.29
C TYR A 276 16.92 -19.19 10.23
N LEU A 277 18.00 -19.89 9.86
CA LEU A 277 17.96 -20.97 8.86
C LEU A 277 17.27 -22.26 9.35
N ARG A 278 17.07 -22.41 10.66
CA ARG A 278 16.36 -23.58 11.24
C ARG A 278 14.84 -23.44 11.20
N GLN A 279 14.30 -22.23 11.08
CA GLN A 279 12.85 -21.98 11.02
C GLN A 279 12.30 -21.94 9.58
N THR A 280 13.17 -22.10 8.58
CA THR A 280 12.84 -22.15 7.15
C THR A 280 12.89 -23.57 6.57
N LYS A 281 12.76 -24.61 7.39
CA LYS A 281 12.52 -25.98 6.94
C LYS A 281 11.12 -26.44 7.29
#